data_AF-A0A7J6GZ25-F1
#
_entry.id   AF-A0A7J6GZ25-F1
#
_cell.length_a   1.000
_cell.length_b   1.000
_cell.length_c   1.000
_cell.angle_alpha   90.00
_cell.angle_beta   90.00
_cell.angle_gamma   90.00
#
_symmetry.space_group_name_H-M   'P 1'
#
loop_
_entity.id
_entity.type
_entity.pdbx_description
1 polymer ?
#
loop_
_entity_poly.entity_id
_entity_poly.type
_entity_poly.pdbx_seq_one_letter_code
_entity_poly.pdbx_strand_id
1 'polypeptide(L)'
;MADRMEGTEAGQFWLLSVNTGDHWMLAIIDVLRETCYWLDSIGLPPPNKIKSLMAMTFDYYNASSNRQPKKSGITWKSIKCPQQISDFECGYYLMRYMPQVQI
;
A
#
# COMPACT_ATOMS: atom_id res chain seq x y z
N MET A 1 5.52 -11.23 -6.26
CA MET A 1 4.97 -10.44 -5.13
C MET A 1 3.66 -11.06 -4.65
N ALA A 2 2.71 -11.28 -5.57
CA ALA A 2 1.41 -11.86 -5.25
C ALA A 2 1.49 -13.33 -4.74
N ASP A 3 2.44 -14.14 -5.23
CA ASP A 3 2.64 -15.53 -4.77
C ASP A 3 2.96 -15.58 -3.27
N ARG A 4 3.65 -14.56 -2.74
CA ARG A 4 3.94 -14.45 -1.31
C ARG A 4 2.67 -14.18 -0.49
N MET A 5 1.64 -13.63 -1.13
CA MET A 5 0.35 -13.32 -0.51
C MET A 5 -0.61 -14.50 -0.50
N GLU A 6 -0.25 -15.64 -1.10
CA GLU A 6 -1.03 -16.88 -0.97
C GLU A 6 -1.19 -17.26 0.50
N GLY A 7 -2.38 -17.78 0.85
CA GLY A 7 -2.70 -18.12 2.24
C GLY A 7 -2.93 -16.92 3.17
N THR A 8 -3.02 -15.68 2.66
CA THR A 8 -3.36 -14.51 3.50
C THR A 8 -4.69 -14.72 4.23
N GLU A 9 -4.68 -14.52 5.54
CA GLU A 9 -5.85 -14.64 6.40
C GLU A 9 -6.59 -13.31 6.62
N ALA A 10 -7.83 -13.38 7.11
CA ALA A 10 -8.60 -12.17 7.42
C ALA A 10 -7.92 -11.36 8.53
N GLY A 11 -7.68 -10.07 8.26
CA GLY A 11 -6.98 -9.16 9.19
C GLY A 11 -5.46 -9.13 9.03
N GLN A 12 -4.89 -9.96 8.15
CA GLN A 12 -3.48 -9.86 7.78
C GLN A 12 -3.26 -8.78 6.72
N PHE A 13 -2.25 -7.94 6.93
CA PHE A 13 -1.86 -6.87 6.02
C PHE A 13 -0.44 -7.07 5.50
N TRP A 14 -0.22 -6.66 4.25
CA TRP A 14 1.09 -6.66 3.62
C TRP A 14 1.66 -5.25 3.57
N LEU A 15 2.90 -5.08 4.00
CA LEU A 15 3.58 -3.79 3.98
C LEU A 15 4.58 -3.75 2.83
N LEU A 16 4.49 -2.71 2.01
CA LEU A 16 5.43 -2.44 0.94
C LEU A 16 6.00 -1.03 1.11
N SER A 17 7.26 -0.96 1.53
CA SER A 17 8.06 0.26 1.46
C SER A 17 8.39 0.57 0.01
N VAL A 18 7.99 1.74 -0.47
CA VAL A 18 8.23 2.21 -1.84
C VAL A 18 9.26 3.31 -1.82
N ASN A 19 10.26 3.23 -2.69
CA ASN A 19 11.23 4.30 -2.91
C ASN A 19 11.26 4.71 -4.38
N THR A 20 11.22 6.01 -4.68
CA THR A 20 11.30 6.55 -6.06
C THR A 20 12.70 6.99 -6.48
N GLY A 21 13.71 6.76 -5.63
CA GLY A 21 15.09 7.22 -5.77
C GLY A 21 15.46 8.26 -4.70
N ASP A 22 14.49 9.09 -4.32
CA ASP A 22 14.64 10.25 -3.44
C ASP A 22 13.57 10.32 -2.33
N HIS A 23 12.42 9.68 -2.55
CA HIS A 23 11.28 9.74 -1.63
C HIS A 23 10.84 8.35 -1.18
N TRP A 24 10.61 8.19 0.13
CA TRP A 24 10.11 6.96 0.74
C TRP A 24 8.62 7.10 1.08
N MET A 25 7.83 6.12 0.65
CA MET A 25 6.40 5.97 0.93
C MET A 25 6.09 4.56 1.45
N LEU A 26 4.88 4.36 1.99
CA LEU A 26 4.43 3.05 2.45
C LEU A 26 3.04 2.73 1.88
N ALA A 27 2.93 1.57 1.24
CA ALA A 27 1.65 0.94 0.94
C ALA A 27 1.36 -0.16 1.97
N ILE A 28 0.19 -0.11 2.59
CA ILE A 28 -0.35 -1.19 3.39
C ILE A 28 -1.49 -1.83 2.61
N ILE A 29 -1.39 -3.11 2.37
CA ILE A 29 -2.19 -3.83 1.37
C ILE A 29 -3.07 -4.85 2.11
N ASP A 30 -4.38 -4.67 2.00
CA ASP A 30 -5.38 -5.67 2.33
C ASP A 30 -5.79 -6.36 1.03
N VAL A 31 -5.14 -7.50 0.77
CA VAL A 31 -5.33 -8.25 -0.48
C VAL A 31 -6.72 -8.87 -0.56
N LEU A 32 -7.33 -9.18 0.58
CA LEU A 32 -8.67 -9.79 0.60
C LEU A 32 -9.77 -8.78 0.26
N ARG A 33 -9.60 -7.51 0.65
CA ARG A 33 -10.56 -6.44 0.35
C ARG A 33 -10.20 -5.61 -0.88
N GLU A 34 -9.10 -5.96 -1.56
CA GLU A 34 -8.49 -5.20 -2.66
C GLU A 34 -8.39 -3.71 -2.30
N THR A 35 -7.82 -3.46 -1.11
CA THR A 35 -7.68 -2.11 -0.55
C THR A 35 -6.21 -1.81 -0.28
N CYS A 36 -5.77 -0.65 -0.74
CA CYS A 36 -4.44 -0.13 -0.48
C CYS A 36 -4.55 1.14 0.37
N TYR A 37 -3.95 1.11 1.56
CA TYR A 37 -3.78 2.25 2.42
C TYR A 37 -2.42 2.87 2.13
N TRP A 38 -2.42 4.15 1.78
CA TRP A 38 -1.25 4.86 1.29
C TRP A 38 -0.78 5.89 2.31
N LEU A 39 0.45 5.72 2.78
CA LEU A 39 1.11 6.66 3.67
C LEU A 39 2.25 7.36 2.93
N ASP A 40 2.15 8.68 2.90
CA ASP A 40 3.14 9.59 2.33
C ASP A 40 3.25 10.82 3.23
N SER A 41 4.44 11.09 3.75
CA SER A 41 4.73 12.23 4.62
C SER A 41 4.77 13.57 3.88
N ILE A 42 4.86 13.58 2.56
CA ILE A 42 4.61 14.78 1.74
C ILE A 42 3.10 14.94 1.50
N GLY A 43 2.34 13.85 1.55
CA GLY A 43 0.90 13.83 1.34
C GLY A 43 0.49 13.75 -0.13
N LEU A 44 1.36 13.23 -1.00
CA LEU A 44 1.03 13.00 -2.41
C LEU A 44 0.27 11.68 -2.60
N PRO A 45 -0.57 11.59 -3.64
CA PRO A 45 -1.22 10.34 -4.00
C PRO A 45 -0.19 9.31 -4.51
N PRO A 46 -0.54 8.01 -4.52
CA PRO A 46 0.34 6.97 -5.01
C PRO A 46 0.72 7.21 -6.49
N PRO A 47 2.01 7.06 -6.86
CA PRO A 47 2.44 7.18 -8.25
C PRO A 47 1.74 6.17 -9.17
N ASN A 48 1.52 6.54 -10.44
CA ASN A 48 0.83 5.66 -11.41
C ASN A 48 1.51 4.30 -11.55
N LYS A 49 2.84 4.24 -11.51
CA LYS A 49 3.60 2.98 -11.55
C LYS A 49 3.24 2.04 -10.39
N ILE A 50 3.00 2.60 -9.19
CA ILE A 50 2.56 1.84 -8.01
C ILE A 50 1.11 1.40 -8.17
N LYS A 51 0.24 2.25 -8.71
CA LYS A 51 -1.15 1.87 -9.00
C LYS A 51 -1.22 0.69 -9.97
N SER A 52 -0.44 0.71 -11.06
CA SER A 52 -0.35 -0.39 -12.01
C SER A 52 0.24 -1.66 -11.38
N LEU A 53 1.27 -1.53 -10.53
CA LEU A 53 1.83 -2.67 -9.79
C LEU A 53 0.79 -3.31 -8.86
N MET A 54 0.01 -2.52 -8.15
CA MET A 54 -1.06 -3.03 -7.28
C MET A 54 -2.17 -3.70 -8.07
N ALA A 55 -2.57 -3.15 -9.23
CA ALA A 55 -3.54 -3.80 -10.12
C ALA A 55 -3.07 -5.20 -10.54
N MET A 56 -1.85 -5.31 -11.07
CA MET A 56 -1.29 -6.61 -11.45
C MET A 56 -1.17 -7.57 -10.25
N THR A 57 -0.84 -7.05 -9.06
CA THR A 57 -0.73 -7.86 -7.84
C THR A 57 -2.08 -8.44 -7.44
N PHE A 58 -3.16 -7.65 -7.45
CA PHE A 58 -4.50 -8.13 -7.13
C PHE A 58 -5.06 -9.06 -8.20
N ASP A 59 -4.85 -8.75 -9.48
CA ASP A 59 -5.29 -9.61 -10.59
C ASP A 59 -4.65 -11.00 -10.47
N TYR A 60 -3.33 -11.05 -10.22
CA TYR A 60 -2.63 -12.32 -10.00
C TYR A 60 -3.12 -13.04 -8.76
N TYR A 61 -3.27 -12.33 -7.64
CA TYR A 61 -3.73 -12.93 -6.38
C TYR A 61 -5.15 -13.53 -6.54
N ASN A 62 -6.05 -12.82 -7.22
CA ASN A 62 -7.39 -13.31 -7.48
C ASN A 62 -7.38 -14.55 -8.38
N ALA A 63 -6.58 -14.54 -9.44
CA ALA A 63 -6.44 -15.71 -10.33
C ALA A 63 -5.86 -16.94 -9.60
N SER A 64 -4.77 -16.77 -8.85
CA SER A 64 -4.12 -17.85 -8.08
C SER A 64 -4.99 -18.41 -6.95
N SER A 65 -5.80 -17.55 -6.33
CA SER A 65 -6.68 -17.94 -5.22
C SER A 65 -8.10 -18.33 -5.66
N ASN A 66 -8.36 -18.46 -6.97
CA ASN A 66 -9.68 -18.73 -7.56
C ASN A 66 -10.79 -17.78 -7.03
N ARG A 67 -10.46 -16.50 -6.92
CA ARG A 67 -11.34 -15.43 -6.46
C ARG A 67 -11.76 -14.55 -7.62
N GLN A 68 -12.97 -14.00 -7.51
CA GLN A 68 -13.44 -12.99 -8.46
C GLN A 68 -12.91 -11.61 -8.07
N PRO A 69 -12.40 -10.82 -9.03
CA PRO A 69 -11.98 -9.45 -8.77
C PRO A 69 -13.13 -8.57 -8.27
N LYS A 70 -12.80 -7.61 -7.42
CA LYS A 70 -13.75 -6.61 -6.93
C LYS A 70 -14.22 -5.71 -8.08
N LYS A 71 -15.53 -5.71 -8.34
CA LYS A 71 -16.14 -4.94 -9.44
C LYS A 71 -15.87 -3.43 -9.39
N SER A 72 -15.72 -2.86 -8.20
CA SER A 72 -15.43 -1.43 -8.03
C SER A 72 -13.96 -1.07 -8.29
N GLY A 73 -13.11 -2.07 -8.55
CA GLY A 73 -11.66 -1.92 -8.58
C GLY A 73 -11.05 -1.66 -7.19
N ILE A 74 -9.76 -1.34 -7.22
CA ILE A 74 -8.93 -1.11 -6.03
C ILE A 74 -9.47 0.07 -5.22
N THR A 75 -9.66 -0.14 -3.93
CA THR A 75 -9.94 0.96 -3.00
C THR A 75 -8.64 1.59 -2.50
N TRP A 76 -8.46 2.88 -2.75
CA TRP A 76 -7.31 3.63 -2.25
C TRP A 76 -7.72 4.49 -1.07
N LYS A 77 -7.01 4.38 0.05
CA LYS A 77 -7.24 5.17 1.26
C LYS A 77 -5.96 5.90 1.64
N SER A 78 -5.96 7.22 1.59
CA SER A 78 -4.82 8.00 2.10
C SER A 78 -4.84 7.99 3.63
N ILE A 79 -3.69 7.65 4.22
CA ILE A 79 -3.50 7.70 5.66
C ILE A 79 -3.06 9.12 6.03
N LYS A 80 -3.79 9.75 6.95
CA LYS A 80 -3.36 11.03 7.51
C LYS A 80 -2.16 10.80 8.41
N CYS A 81 -1.06 11.46 8.12
CA CYS A 81 0.11 11.52 8.99
C CYS A 81 0.61 12.98 9.07
N PRO A 82 1.34 13.36 10.13
CA PRO A 82 2.04 14.64 10.15
C PRO A 82 2.92 14.78 8.92
N GLN A 83 2.89 15.95 8.29
CA GLN A 83 3.70 16.19 7.10
C GLN A 83 5.14 16.48 7.49
N GLN A 84 6.07 16.01 6.66
CA GLN A 84 7.49 16.32 6.82
C GLN A 84 7.76 17.81 6.61
N ILE A 85 8.71 18.34 7.37
CA ILE A 85 9.09 19.76 7.30
C ILE A 85 10.11 19.97 6.19
N SER A 86 11.09 19.07 6.09
CA SER A 86 12.12 19.05 5.05
C SER A 86 11.90 17.90 4.05
N ASP A 87 12.69 17.85 2.99
CA ASP A 87 12.68 16.84 1.93
C ASP A 87 13.44 15.54 2.26
N PHE A 88 14.19 15.49 3.38
CA PHE A 88 15.07 14.35 3.70
C PHE A 88 14.53 13.40 4.78
N GLU A 89 13.38 13.71 5.38
CA GLU A 89 12.87 13.00 6.57
C GLU A 89 11.81 11.94 6.24
N CYS A 90 11.48 11.73 4.96
CA CYS A 90 10.40 10.84 4.54
C CYS A 90 10.48 9.44 5.18
N GLY A 91 11.66 8.80 5.15
CA GLY A 91 11.88 7.49 5.76
C GLY A 91 11.70 7.48 7.29
N TYR A 92 12.13 8.55 7.98
CA TYR A 92 11.90 8.71 9.42
C TYR A 92 10.40 8.80 9.74
N TYR A 93 9.65 9.59 8.97
CA TYR A 93 8.21 9.72 9.14
C TYR A 93 7.48 8.39 8.93
N LEU A 94 7.85 7.61 7.89
CA LEU A 94 7.27 6.27 7.69
C LEU A 94 7.44 5.42 8.94
N MET A 95 8.66 5.27 9.45
CA MET A 95 8.94 4.41 10.60
C MET A 95 8.27 4.94 11.88
N ARG A 96 8.24 6.27 12.07
CA ARG A 96 7.67 6.90 13.27
C ARG A 96 6.15 6.75 13.35
N TYR A 97 5.46 6.84 12.21
CA TYR A 97 4.00 6.87 12.15
C TYR A 97 3.37 5.54 11.71
N MET A 98 4.12 4.62 11.11
CA MET A 98 3.63 3.27 10.76
C MET A 98 2.96 2.54 11.95
N PRO A 99 3.50 2.55 13.19
CA PRO A 99 2.85 1.91 14.33
C PRO A 99 1.55 2.60 14.80
N GLN A 100 1.30 3.83 14.33
CA GLN A 100 0.14 4.64 14.73
C GLN A 100 -0.99 4.58 13.70
N VAL A 101 -0.79 3.89 12.57
CA VAL A 101 -1.80 3.77 11.52
C VAL A 101 -3.01 2.99 12.04
N GLN A 102 -4.19 3.53 11.82
CA GLN A 102 -5.47 2.89 12.11
C GLN A 102 -6.17 2.56 10.78
N ILE A 103 -6.56 1.30 10.59
CA ILE A 103 -7.11 0.72 9.36
C ILE A 103 -8.56 0.31 9.54
#